data_AF-A0AAU7Q5G0-F1
#
_entry.id   AF-A0AAU7Q5G0-F1
#
_cell.length_a   1.000
_cell.length_b   1.000
_cell.length_c   1.000
_cell.angle_alpha   90.00
_cell.angle_beta   90.00
_cell.angle_gamma   90.00
#
_symmetry.space_group_name_H-M   'P 1'
#
loop_
_entity.id
_entity.type
_entity.pdbx_description
1 polymer ?
#
loop_
_entity_poly.entity_id
_entity_poly.type
_entity_poly.pdbx_seq_one_letter_code
_entity_poly.pdbx_strand_id
1 'polypeptide(L)'
;MKKNPFLNELKENYVELSRTISAKSDVDLAIDTKLDLDHNFEQQIARLRDAVVFLKRARDAGDGIAAQAAILHISSYAMRLSNFFSDIDVDAGMLLKTLQWPAIPENYKIPEHYHFPHK
;
A
#
# COMPACT_ATOMS: atom_id res chain seq x y z
N MET A 1 11.84 -17.74 -1.48
CA MET A 1 11.13 -16.86 -2.43
C MET A 1 11.96 -15.61 -2.61
N LYS A 2 12.32 -15.25 -3.85
CA LYS A 2 12.86 -13.91 -4.10
C LYS A 2 11.74 -12.91 -3.78
N LYS A 3 11.99 -11.99 -2.85
CA LYS A 3 11.07 -10.87 -2.63
C LYS A 3 11.00 -10.09 -3.93
N ASN A 4 9.80 -9.87 -4.46
CA ASN A 4 9.59 -8.95 -5.55
C ASN A 4 9.28 -7.59 -4.89
N PRO A 5 10.20 -6.61 -4.90
CA PRO A 5 10.04 -5.36 -4.15
C PRO A 5 9.10 -4.38 -4.88
N PHE A 6 7.88 -4.84 -5.17
CA PHE A 6 6.96 -4.11 -6.04
C PHE A 6 6.41 -2.84 -5.37
N LEU A 7 6.38 -2.77 -4.03
CA LEU A 7 5.88 -1.59 -3.33
C LEU A 7 6.91 -0.45 -3.36
N ASN A 8 8.19 -0.78 -3.24
CA ASN A 8 9.25 0.19 -3.48
C ASN A 8 9.32 0.61 -4.95
N GLU A 9 9.12 -0.31 -5.89
CA GLU A 9 9.04 0.01 -7.32
C GLU A 9 7.86 0.96 -7.61
N LEU A 10 6.68 0.70 -7.02
CA LEU A 10 5.52 1.60 -7.11
C LEU A 10 5.87 3.00 -6.61
N LYS A 11 6.48 3.09 -5.42
CA LYS A 11 6.94 4.36 -4.84
C LYS A 11 7.89 5.10 -5.76
N GLU A 12 8.89 4.41 -6.31
CA GLU A 12 9.88 5.01 -7.22
C GLU A 12 9.22 5.57 -8.48
N ASN A 13 8.27 4.84 -9.08
CA ASN A 13 7.50 5.31 -10.23
C ASN A 13 6.63 6.53 -9.88
N TYR A 14 5.97 6.55 -8.73
CA TYR A 14 5.16 7.71 -8.30
C TYR A 14 6.03 8.95 -8.05
N VAL A 15 7.20 8.77 -7.45
CA VAL A 15 8.18 9.85 -7.27
C VAL A 15 8.72 10.36 -8.62
N GLU A 16 8.95 9.49 -9.59
CA GLU A 16 9.37 9.91 -10.92
C GLU A 16 8.29 10.71 -11.65
N LEU A 17 7.04 10.22 -11.61
CA LEU A 17 5.89 10.94 -12.17
C LEU A 17 5.68 12.30 -11.49
N SER A 18 5.83 12.36 -10.16
CA SER A 18 5.66 13.61 -9.42
C SER A 18 6.71 14.67 -9.78
N ARG A 19 7.95 14.27 -10.13
CA ARG A 19 8.97 15.19 -10.64
C ARG A 19 8.59 15.82 -11.99
N THR A 20 7.78 15.14 -12.80
CA THR A 20 7.28 15.69 -14.07
C THR A 20 6.31 16.86 -13.83
N ILE A 21 5.64 16.89 -12.67
CA ILE A 21 4.83 18.02 -12.20
C ILE A 21 5.73 19.18 -11.72
N SER A 22 6.90 18.85 -11.17
CA SER A 22 7.73 19.75 -10.35
C SER A 22 8.71 20.66 -11.12
N ALA A 23 8.34 21.14 -12.31
CA ALA A 23 8.87 22.43 -12.75
C ALA A 23 8.30 23.60 -11.91
N LYS A 24 7.28 23.35 -11.05
CA LYS A 24 6.58 24.42 -10.29
C LYS A 24 6.29 24.18 -8.80
N SER A 25 6.46 22.98 -8.21
CA SER A 25 6.38 22.78 -6.74
C SER A 25 6.68 21.33 -6.35
N ASP A 26 7.35 21.12 -5.20
CA ASP A 26 7.50 19.80 -4.56
C ASP A 26 6.11 19.21 -4.30
N VAL A 27 5.79 18.13 -4.99
CA VAL A 27 4.57 17.36 -4.74
C VAL A 27 4.84 16.44 -3.55
N ASP A 28 4.19 16.73 -2.43
CA ASP A 28 4.25 15.89 -1.24
C ASP A 28 3.33 14.68 -1.43
N LEU A 29 3.94 13.50 -1.58
CA LEU A 29 3.22 12.25 -1.71
C LEU A 29 2.74 11.79 -0.32
N ALA A 30 1.55 11.20 -0.26
CA ALA A 30 0.99 10.59 0.94
C ALA A 30 1.81 9.37 1.39
N ILE A 31 2.33 8.57 0.44
CA ILE A 31 3.26 7.49 0.79
C ILE A 31 4.53 8.07 1.44
N ASP A 32 4.97 7.48 2.55
CA ASP A 32 6.22 7.87 3.18
C ASP A 32 7.41 7.41 2.32
N THR A 33 7.95 8.36 1.55
CA THR A 33 9.05 8.11 0.60
C THR A 33 10.36 7.69 1.28
N LYS A 34 10.50 7.90 2.60
CA LYS A 34 11.69 7.52 3.38
C LYS A 34 11.66 6.06 3.83
N LEU A 35 10.51 5.39 3.75
CA LEU A 35 10.37 4.00 4.16
C LEU A 35 10.73 3.02 3.02
N ASP A 36 11.23 1.85 3.43
CA ASP A 36 11.15 0.64 2.63
C ASP A 36 9.70 0.11 2.74
N LEU A 37 8.91 0.31 1.70
CA LEU A 37 7.48 0.00 1.72
C LEU A 37 7.21 -1.49 1.73
N ASP A 38 8.04 -2.29 1.02
CA ASP A 38 7.93 -3.74 1.06
C ASP A 38 8.19 -4.27 2.48
N HIS A 39 9.28 -3.80 3.12
CA HIS A 39 9.58 -4.20 4.48
C HIS A 39 8.50 -3.74 5.47
N ASN A 40 8.01 -2.51 5.33
CA ASN A 40 6.95 -1.98 6.19
C ASN A 40 5.67 -2.82 6.08
N PHE A 41 5.24 -3.11 4.86
CA PHE A 41 4.05 -3.92 4.58
C PHE A 41 4.19 -5.33 5.14
N GLU A 42 5.31 -6.01 4.85
CA GLU A 42 5.59 -7.35 5.38
C GLU A 42 5.57 -7.37 6.91
N GLN A 43 6.13 -6.33 7.56
CA GLN A 43 6.12 -6.22 9.01
C GLN A 43 4.70 -6.04 9.56
N GLN A 44 3.84 -5.22 8.95
CA GLN A 44 2.47 -5.05 9.42
C GLN A 44 1.64 -6.32 9.22
N ILE A 45 1.81 -7.02 8.09
CA ILE A 45 1.15 -8.32 7.85
C ILE A 45 1.61 -9.38 8.86
N ALA A 46 2.91 -9.44 9.16
CA ALA A 46 3.43 -10.36 10.16
C ALA A 46 2.83 -10.09 11.55
N ARG A 47 2.78 -8.81 11.97
CA ARG A 47 2.17 -8.40 13.23
C ARG A 47 0.68 -8.74 13.31
N LEU A 48 -0.06 -8.53 12.22
CA LEU A 48 -1.46 -8.91 12.15
C LEU A 48 -1.64 -10.43 12.31
N ARG A 49 -0.80 -11.22 11.63
CA ARG A 49 -0.81 -12.69 11.76
C ARG A 49 -0.51 -13.14 13.19
N ASP A 50 0.49 -12.55 13.83
CA ASP A 50 0.87 -12.87 15.20
C ASP A 50 -0.26 -12.51 16.18
N ALA A 51 -0.94 -11.38 15.98
CA ALA A 51 -2.09 -10.99 16.79
C ALA A 51 -3.27 -11.95 16.64
N VAL A 52 -3.50 -12.50 15.44
CA VAL A 52 -4.51 -13.56 15.21
C VAL A 52 -4.14 -14.85 15.95
N VAL A 53 -2.86 -15.26 15.92
CA VAL A 53 -2.38 -16.42 16.69
C VAL A 53 -2.53 -16.19 18.19
N PHE A 54 -2.20 -14.98 18.66
CA PHE A 54 -2.38 -14.59 20.06
C PHE A 54 -3.85 -14.68 20.48
N LEU A 55 -4.77 -14.13 19.67
CA LEU A 55 -6.21 -14.22 19.94
C LEU A 55 -6.68 -15.67 20.07
N LYS A 56 -6.24 -16.55 19.15
CA LYS A 56 -6.59 -17.97 19.23
C LYS A 56 -6.13 -18.59 20.55
N ARG A 57 -4.87 -18.38 20.93
CA ARG A 57 -4.31 -18.92 22.18
C ARG A 57 -5.01 -18.38 23.43
N ALA A 58 -5.26 -17.07 23.47
CA ALA A 58 -5.97 -16.44 24.59
C ALA A 58 -7.40 -16.99 24.75
N ARG A 59 -8.12 -17.12 23.62
CA ARG A 59 -9.46 -17.72 23.60
C ARG A 59 -9.44 -19.17 24.07
N ASP A 60 -8.52 -19.98 23.55
CA ASP A 60 -8.43 -21.41 23.89
C ASP A 60 -8.02 -21.62 25.38
N ALA A 61 -7.37 -20.63 26.01
CA ALA A 61 -7.03 -20.61 27.44
C ALA A 61 -8.12 -20.02 28.34
N GLY A 62 -9.22 -19.47 27.78
CA GLY A 62 -10.26 -18.77 28.56
C GLY A 62 -9.81 -17.42 29.14
N ASP A 63 -8.70 -16.86 28.68
CA ASP A 63 -8.19 -15.57 29.13
C ASP A 63 -8.85 -14.42 28.35
N GLY A 64 -9.94 -13.89 28.91
CA GLY A 64 -10.71 -12.82 28.29
C GLY A 64 -9.96 -11.50 28.15
N ILE A 65 -9.05 -11.18 29.08
CA ILE A 65 -8.25 -9.94 29.04
C ILE A 65 -7.23 -10.04 27.90
N ALA A 66 -6.52 -11.17 27.81
CA ALA A 66 -5.59 -11.40 26.72
C ALA A 66 -6.30 -11.43 25.35
N ALA A 67 -7.51 -12.01 25.28
CA ALA A 67 -8.30 -12.00 24.05
C ALA A 67 -8.70 -10.58 23.62
N GLN A 68 -9.13 -9.74 24.57
CA GLN A 68 -9.44 -8.33 24.30
C GLN A 68 -8.19 -7.57 23.80
N ALA A 69 -7.04 -7.78 24.44
CA ALA A 69 -5.78 -7.18 24.01
C ALA A 69 -5.41 -7.61 22.57
N ALA A 70 -5.57 -8.90 22.24
CA ALA A 70 -5.33 -9.40 20.89
C ALA A 70 -6.24 -8.74 19.85
N ILE A 71 -7.52 -8.53 20.17
CA ILE A 71 -8.47 -7.83 19.28
C ILE A 71 -8.04 -6.37 19.04
N LEU A 72 -7.58 -5.67 20.09
CA LEU A 72 -7.06 -4.31 19.95
C LEU A 72 -5.84 -4.25 19.02
N HIS A 73 -4.91 -5.21 19.17
CA HIS A 73 -3.77 -5.34 18.27
C HIS A 73 -4.19 -5.61 16.82
N ILE A 74 -5.12 -6.55 16.60
CA ILE A 74 -5.67 -6.84 15.26
C ILE A 74 -6.25 -5.58 14.64
N SER A 75 -7.09 -4.84 15.37
CA SER A 75 -7.70 -3.60 14.90
C SER A 75 -6.63 -2.56 14.52
N SER A 76 -5.63 -2.36 15.37
CA SER A 76 -4.53 -1.41 15.11
C SER A 76 -3.72 -1.78 13.86
N TYR A 77 -3.32 -3.05 13.70
CA TYR A 77 -2.54 -3.47 12.53
C TYR A 77 -3.36 -3.46 11.24
N ALA A 78 -4.64 -3.83 11.32
CA ALA A 78 -5.56 -3.71 10.18
C ALA A 78 -5.74 -2.25 9.73
N MET A 79 -5.90 -1.32 10.67
CA MET A 79 -6.00 0.11 10.37
C MET A 79 -4.71 0.64 9.71
N ARG A 80 -3.53 0.21 10.19
CA ARG A 80 -2.25 0.59 9.56
C ARG A 80 -2.14 0.11 8.12
N LEU A 81 -2.56 -1.14 7.85
CA LEU A 81 -2.61 -1.68 6.48
C LEU A 81 -3.64 -0.95 5.61
N SER A 82 -4.80 -0.61 6.17
CA SER A 82 -5.81 0.19 5.47
C SER A 82 -5.26 1.56 5.07
N ASN A 83 -4.58 2.25 6.00
CA ASN A 83 -3.97 3.55 5.71
C ASN A 83 -2.87 3.42 4.65
N PHE A 84 -2.02 2.39 4.74
CA PHE A 84 -0.99 2.12 3.73
C PHE A 84 -1.56 2.05 2.31
N PHE A 85 -2.69 1.34 2.11
CA PHE A 85 -3.35 1.30 0.80
C PHE A 85 -4.08 2.60 0.46
N SER A 86 -4.63 3.30 1.45
CA SER A 86 -5.25 4.61 1.26
C SER A 86 -4.24 5.64 0.76
N ASP A 87 -3.02 5.63 1.27
CA ASP A 87 -1.96 6.56 0.86
C ASP A 87 -1.60 6.34 -0.61
N ILE A 88 -1.51 5.07 -1.05
CA ILE A 88 -1.29 4.71 -2.47
C ILE A 88 -2.43 5.23 -3.36
N ASP A 89 -3.68 5.06 -2.94
CA ASP A 89 -4.86 5.53 -3.70
C ASP A 89 -4.91 7.06 -3.78
N VAL A 90 -4.62 7.74 -2.68
CA VAL A 90 -4.53 9.22 -2.63
C VAL A 90 -3.50 9.72 -3.64
N ASP A 91 -2.31 9.13 -3.67
CA ASP A 91 -1.26 9.53 -4.61
C ASP A 91 -1.61 9.21 -6.06
N ALA A 92 -2.22 8.04 -6.33
CA ALA A 92 -2.72 7.70 -7.66
C ALA A 92 -3.72 8.75 -8.17
N GLY A 93 -4.71 9.08 -7.32
CA GLY A 93 -5.72 10.09 -7.63
C GLY A 93 -5.14 11.49 -7.79
N MET A 94 -4.11 11.83 -7.03
CA MET A 94 -3.40 13.10 -7.16
C MET A 94 -2.65 13.18 -8.50
N LEU A 95 -1.84 12.17 -8.85
CA LEU A 95 -1.09 12.10 -10.11
C LEU A 95 -2.01 12.16 -11.34
N LEU A 96 -3.16 11.48 -11.29
CA LEU A 96 -4.18 11.54 -12.35
C LEU A 96 -4.75 12.95 -12.55
N LYS A 97 -4.89 13.73 -11.49
CA LYS A 97 -5.47 15.09 -11.53
C LYS A 97 -4.46 16.18 -11.90
N THR A 98 -3.19 16.00 -11.52
CA THR A 98 -2.17 17.06 -11.66
C THR A 98 -1.42 17.01 -12.98
N LEU A 99 -1.21 15.82 -13.55
CA LEU A 99 -0.53 15.67 -14.83
C LEU A 99 -1.50 15.89 -16.01
N GLN A 100 -1.00 16.47 -17.09
CA GLN A 100 -1.76 16.62 -18.33
C GLN A 100 -1.72 15.32 -19.13
N TRP A 101 -2.58 14.38 -18.75
CA TRP A 101 -2.74 13.13 -19.48
C TRP A 101 -3.56 13.32 -20.77
N PRO A 102 -3.24 12.61 -21.86
CA PRO A 102 -4.13 12.54 -23.00
C PRO A 102 -5.45 11.86 -22.60
N ALA A 103 -6.54 12.21 -23.30
CA ALA A 103 -7.79 11.49 -23.15
C ALA A 103 -7.63 10.02 -23.58
N ILE A 104 -8.25 9.09 -22.85
CA ILE A 104 -8.27 7.67 -23.22
C ILE A 104 -9.32 7.48 -24.33
N PRO A 105 -8.94 6.96 -25.52
CA PRO A 105 -9.92 6.66 -26.59
C PRO A 105 -10.92 5.57 -26.18
N GLU A 106 -12.16 5.64 -26.67
CA GLU A 106 -13.22 4.65 -26.36
C GLU A 106 -12.83 3.20 -26.70
N ASN A 107 -12.04 3.00 -27.75
CA ASN A 107 -11.60 1.70 -28.23
C ASN A 107 -10.12 1.39 -27.88
N TYR A 108 -9.55 2.12 -26.91
CA TYR A 108 -8.17 1.88 -26.49
C TYR A 108 -8.01 0.45 -25.95
N LYS A 109 -7.01 -0.25 -26.48
CA LYS A 109 -6.57 -1.55 -25.99
C LYS A 109 -5.15 -1.41 -25.52
N ILE A 110 -4.85 -1.93 -24.33
CA ILE A 110 -3.48 -1.97 -23.81
C ILE A 110 -2.60 -2.76 -24.80
N PRO A 111 -1.54 -2.16 -25.36
CA PRO A 111 -0.66 -2.85 -26.29
C PRO A 111 0.00 -4.10 -25.69
N GLU A 112 0.17 -5.14 -26.52
CA GLU A 112 0.67 -6.44 -26.05
C GLU A 112 2.10 -6.42 -25.51
N HIS A 113 2.95 -5.50 -26.01
CA HIS A 113 4.34 -5.36 -25.58
C HIS A 113 4.49 -4.85 -24.14
N TYR A 114 3.42 -4.38 -23.50
CA TYR A 114 3.42 -4.07 -22.07
C TYR A 114 3.18 -5.29 -21.19
N HIS A 115 2.88 -6.46 -21.77
CA HIS A 115 2.70 -7.73 -21.06
C HIS A 115 1.69 -7.67 -19.89
N PHE A 116 0.71 -6.78 -19.95
CA PHE A 116 -0.31 -6.65 -18.92
C PHE A 116 -1.27 -7.86 -18.97
N PRO A 117 -1.33 -8.70 -17.91
CA PRO A 117 -1.98 -10.00 -17.99
C PRO A 117 -3.52 -9.95 -17.83
N HIS A 118 -4.08 -8.81 -17.41
CA HIS A 118 -5.50 -8.65 -17.14
C HIS A 118 -6.13 -7.75 -18.22
N LYS A 119 -6.80 -8.36 -19.20
CA LYS A 119 -7.53 -7.65 -20.27
C LYS A 119 -9.01 -7.52 -19.93
#